data_AF-A0A7S2XER2-F1
#
_entry.id   AF-A0A7S2XER2-F1
#
_cell.length_a   1.000
_cell.length_b   1.000
_cell.length_c   1.000
_cell.angle_alpha   90.00
_cell.angle_beta   90.00
_cell.angle_gamma   90.00
#
_symmetry.space_group_name_H-M   'P 1'
#
loop_
_entity.id
_entity.type
_entity.pdbx_description
1 polymer ?
#
loop_
_entity_poly.entity_id
_entity_poly.type
_entity_poly.pdbx_seq_one_letter_code
_entity_poly.pdbx_strand_id
1 'polypeptide(L)'
;MAAQAEAAAKAAKEQAAKEAEAAAKAQAEAAVKEREMKAEADAKAAAAAEAEAALEPGAYRPPAVPEGMPTLDEVVLESEVGIDYSPLREMLKKGEFRNADDWTRATLIDIAGEKAQERGWVYFAEVPRLPYKDVKSLDDLWRSGSGGKFGYSRQREIYARNGKDLMKMYEAMDWVTKGQDKPCPGCDMLCPTCVTFNYRSWKNDEFIYDIEAADGHLPLTSTLRGTKLLANLLNHPAVLDNAKGARR
;
A
#
# COMPACT_ATOMS: atom_id res chain seq x y z
N MET A 1 -63.70 9.58 20.85
CA MET A 1 -62.27 9.83 21.15
C MET A 1 -61.53 8.63 21.75
N ALA A 2 -62.17 7.75 22.55
CA ALA A 2 -61.51 6.56 23.12
C ALA A 2 -61.02 5.51 22.09
N ALA A 3 -61.83 5.21 21.06
CA ALA A 3 -61.48 4.21 20.04
C ALA A 3 -60.27 4.60 19.16
N GLN A 4 -60.02 5.90 18.95
CA GLN A 4 -58.85 6.39 18.20
C GLN A 4 -57.57 6.31 19.03
N ALA A 5 -57.64 6.51 20.35
CA ALA A 5 -56.50 6.37 21.26
C ALA A 5 -56.05 4.90 21.39
N GLU A 6 -57.00 3.96 21.39
CA GLU A 6 -56.70 2.52 21.50
C GLU A 6 -56.10 1.96 20.19
N ALA A 7 -56.56 2.43 19.03
CA ALA A 7 -55.97 2.10 17.74
C ALA A 7 -54.54 2.66 17.58
N ALA A 8 -54.30 3.90 18.04
CA ALA A 8 -52.97 4.50 18.04
C ALA A 8 -52.00 3.76 18.98
N ALA A 9 -52.46 3.32 20.16
CA ALA A 9 -51.65 2.54 21.09
C ALA A 9 -51.28 1.15 20.52
N LYS A 10 -52.20 0.50 19.79
CA LYS A 10 -51.93 -0.77 19.11
C LYS A 10 -50.93 -0.61 17.97
N ALA A 11 -51.07 0.43 17.15
CA ALA A 11 -50.14 0.74 16.06
C ALA A 11 -48.74 1.10 16.58
N ALA A 12 -48.63 1.87 17.65
CA ALA A 12 -47.35 2.20 18.27
C ALA A 12 -46.64 0.96 18.84
N LYS A 13 -47.40 0.03 19.43
CA LYS A 13 -46.85 -1.24 19.96
C LYS A 13 -46.38 -2.17 18.84
N GLU A 14 -47.10 -2.20 17.71
CA GLU A 14 -46.71 -2.98 16.53
C GLU A 14 -45.48 -2.37 15.81
N GLN A 15 -45.40 -1.04 15.74
CA GLN A 15 -44.23 -0.35 15.19
C GLN A 15 -42.98 -0.56 16.07
N ALA A 16 -43.11 -0.43 17.39
CA ALA A 16 -42.01 -0.70 18.32
C ALA A 16 -41.53 -2.17 18.25
N ALA A 17 -42.44 -3.12 18.01
CA ALA A 17 -42.07 -4.53 17.81
C ALA A 17 -41.27 -4.75 16.51
N LYS A 18 -41.67 -4.10 15.41
CA LYS A 18 -40.96 -4.18 14.12
C LYS A 18 -39.58 -3.52 14.17
N GLU A 19 -39.45 -2.39 14.88
CA GLU A 19 -38.17 -1.70 15.07
C GLU A 19 -37.21 -2.51 15.94
N ALA A 20 -37.70 -3.18 16.99
CA ALA A 20 -36.90 -4.07 17.82
C ALA A 20 -36.40 -5.30 17.05
N GLU A 21 -37.24 -5.89 16.18
CA GLU A 21 -36.87 -7.02 15.32
C GLU A 21 -35.81 -6.61 14.27
N ALA A 22 -35.97 -5.45 13.66
CA ALA A 22 -34.99 -4.91 12.70
C ALA A 22 -33.64 -4.61 13.36
N ALA A 23 -33.65 -4.04 14.58
CA ALA A 23 -32.42 -3.78 15.34
C ALA A 23 -31.71 -5.08 15.74
N ALA A 24 -32.45 -6.10 16.17
CA ALA A 24 -31.89 -7.41 16.49
C ALA A 24 -31.27 -8.09 15.26
N LYS A 25 -31.93 -7.99 14.10
CA LYS A 25 -31.39 -8.52 12.84
C LYS A 25 -30.12 -7.80 12.39
N ALA A 26 -30.08 -6.47 12.49
CA ALA A 26 -28.89 -5.69 12.16
C ALA A 26 -27.70 -6.00 13.09
N GLN A 27 -27.95 -6.20 14.38
CA GLN A 27 -26.92 -6.61 15.34
C GLN A 27 -26.39 -8.01 15.04
N ALA A 28 -27.26 -8.95 14.64
CA ALA A 28 -26.85 -10.29 14.24
C ALA A 28 -25.99 -10.27 12.96
N GLU A 29 -26.37 -9.49 11.94
CA GLU A 29 -25.60 -9.34 10.70
C GLU A 29 -24.23 -8.68 10.93
N ALA A 30 -24.14 -7.69 11.82
CA ALA A 30 -22.87 -7.07 12.21
C ALA A 30 -21.94 -8.06 12.94
N ALA A 31 -22.47 -8.86 13.86
CA ALA A 31 -21.70 -9.87 14.59
C ALA A 31 -21.20 -11.00 13.67
N VAL A 32 -21.95 -11.35 12.63
CA VAL A 32 -21.51 -12.32 11.61
C VAL A 32 -20.35 -11.74 10.80
N LYS A 33 -20.45 -10.50 10.31
CA LYS A 33 -19.36 -9.83 9.58
C LYS A 33 -18.09 -9.67 10.40
N GLU A 34 -18.20 -9.34 11.68
CA GLU A 34 -17.05 -9.21 12.57
C GLU A 34 -16.37 -10.58 12.81
N ARG A 35 -17.16 -11.64 12.93
CA ARG A 35 -16.64 -13.02 13.04
C ARG A 35 -15.99 -13.51 11.74
N GLU A 36 -16.55 -13.16 10.58
CA GLU A 36 -15.97 -13.48 9.27
C GLU A 36 -14.64 -12.73 9.07
N MET A 37 -14.58 -11.42 9.35
CA MET A 37 -13.34 -10.65 9.28
C MET A 37 -12.26 -11.18 10.23
N LYS A 38 -12.65 -11.58 11.45
CA LYS A 38 -11.73 -12.18 12.41
C LYS A 38 -11.24 -13.56 11.96
N ALA A 39 -12.12 -14.40 11.43
CA ALA A 39 -11.75 -15.72 10.91
C ALA A 39 -10.82 -15.64 9.70
N GLU A 40 -11.03 -14.65 8.81
CA GLU A 40 -10.14 -14.41 7.67
C GLU A 40 -8.76 -13.91 8.11
N ALA A 41 -8.71 -13.02 9.12
CA ALA A 41 -7.45 -12.57 9.73
C ALA A 41 -6.70 -13.71 10.44
N ASP A 42 -7.40 -14.53 11.22
CA ASP A 42 -6.81 -15.67 11.94
C ASP A 42 -6.33 -16.76 10.96
N ALA A 43 -7.08 -17.01 9.88
CA ALA A 43 -6.66 -17.94 8.81
C ALA A 43 -5.44 -17.44 8.04
N LYS A 44 -5.36 -16.13 7.78
CA LYS A 44 -4.19 -15.51 7.14
C LYS A 44 -2.95 -15.55 8.03
N ALA A 45 -3.12 -15.38 9.35
CA ALA A 45 -2.04 -15.55 10.33
C ALA A 45 -1.55 -17.00 10.43
N ALA A 46 -2.47 -17.98 10.38
CA ALA A 46 -2.11 -19.39 10.36
C ALA A 46 -1.39 -19.80 9.05
N ALA A 47 -1.84 -19.29 7.90
CA ALA A 47 -1.19 -19.51 6.62
C ALA A 47 0.23 -18.90 6.55
N ALA A 48 0.44 -17.73 7.18
CA ALA A 48 1.76 -17.13 7.32
C ALA A 48 2.71 -18.00 8.17
N ALA A 49 2.20 -18.63 9.24
CA ALA A 49 2.99 -19.54 10.09
C ALA A 49 3.32 -20.87 9.38
N GLU A 50 2.41 -21.42 8.56
CA GLU A 50 2.69 -22.63 7.77
C GLU A 50 3.61 -22.36 6.56
N ALA A 51 3.53 -21.17 5.94
CA ALA A 51 4.46 -20.77 4.89
C ALA A 51 5.90 -20.61 5.39
N GLU A 52 6.07 -20.17 6.65
CA GLU A 52 7.38 -20.10 7.32
C GLU A 52 8.00 -21.50 7.52
N ALA A 53 7.17 -22.53 7.68
CA ALA A 53 7.61 -23.91 7.91
C ALA A 53 7.94 -24.70 6.62
N ALA A 54 7.57 -24.21 5.43
CA ALA A 54 7.58 -24.99 4.19
C ALA A 54 8.66 -24.59 3.15
N LEU A 55 9.62 -23.73 3.48
CA LEU A 55 10.58 -23.21 2.49
C LEU A 55 11.85 -24.07 2.33
N GLU A 56 12.06 -24.52 1.09
CA GLU A 56 13.27 -25.17 0.58
C GLU A 56 14.55 -24.36 0.88
N PRO A 57 15.71 -25.01 1.14
CA PRO A 57 16.96 -24.34 1.49
C PRO A 57 17.54 -23.58 0.28
N GLY A 58 17.13 -22.32 0.12
CA GLY A 58 17.62 -21.44 -0.95
C GLY A 58 16.76 -20.21 -1.28
N ALA A 59 15.53 -20.12 -0.76
CA ALA A 59 14.68 -18.94 -0.94
C ALA A 59 15.22 -17.73 -0.12
N TYR A 60 15.07 -16.53 -0.68
CA TYR A 60 15.47 -15.27 -0.05
C TYR A 60 14.81 -15.11 1.33
N ARG A 61 15.64 -15.07 2.38
CA ARG A 61 15.21 -14.63 3.71
C ARG A 61 15.10 -13.10 3.67
N PRO A 62 13.92 -12.50 3.88
CA PRO A 62 13.84 -11.05 4.05
C PRO A 62 14.83 -10.67 5.17
N PRO A 63 15.64 -9.60 5.01
CA PRO A 63 16.50 -9.18 6.10
C PRO A 63 15.61 -8.95 7.31
N ALA A 64 16.02 -9.53 8.44
CA ALA A 64 15.38 -9.28 9.72
C ALA A 64 15.13 -7.78 9.84
N VAL A 65 13.90 -7.40 10.19
CA VAL A 65 13.51 -6.01 10.46
C VAL A 65 14.64 -5.40 11.29
N PRO A 66 15.32 -4.33 10.85
CA PRO A 66 16.45 -3.81 11.60
C PRO A 66 15.95 -3.47 13.00
N GLU A 67 16.54 -4.12 14.00
CA GLU A 67 16.22 -3.95 15.41
C GLU A 67 16.40 -2.47 15.77
N GLY A 68 15.29 -1.76 16.05
CA GLY A 68 15.28 -0.32 16.32
C GLY A 68 14.48 0.55 15.35
N MET A 69 13.74 -0.03 14.39
CA MET A 69 12.82 0.77 13.56
C MET A 69 11.62 1.27 14.42
N PRO A 70 11.27 2.57 14.36
CA PRO A 70 10.16 3.11 15.15
C PRO A 70 8.85 2.45 14.75
N THR A 71 8.02 2.15 15.75
CA THR A 71 6.67 1.63 15.51
C THR A 71 5.81 2.69 14.83
N LEU A 72 4.76 2.28 14.10
CA LEU A 72 3.86 3.20 13.38
C LEU A 72 3.33 4.36 14.23
N ASP A 73 3.15 4.12 15.53
CA ASP A 73 2.65 5.11 16.50
C ASP A 73 3.70 6.13 16.94
N GLU A 74 4.99 5.77 16.86
CA GLU A 74 6.12 6.63 17.23
C GLU A 74 6.58 7.53 16.08
N VAL A 75 6.12 7.27 14.85
CA VAL A 75 6.47 8.10 13.68
C VAL A 75 5.93 9.52 13.88
N VAL A 76 6.80 10.52 13.86
CA VAL A 76 6.38 11.92 13.94
C VAL A 76 5.76 12.33 12.60
N LEU A 77 4.50 12.75 12.61
CA LEU A 77 3.81 13.26 11.43
C LEU A 77 4.12 14.75 11.28
N GLU A 78 5.16 15.06 10.53
CA GLU A 78 5.47 16.44 10.18
C GLU A 78 5.03 16.75 8.76
N SER A 79 4.40 17.92 8.58
CA SER A 79 4.03 18.48 7.27
C SER A 79 4.44 19.94 7.22
N GLU A 80 5.02 20.37 6.10
CA GLU A 80 5.27 21.79 5.80
C GLU A 80 4.05 22.45 5.14
N VAL A 81 3.22 21.66 4.45
CA VAL A 81 2.03 22.14 3.74
C VAL A 81 0.73 21.99 4.55
N GLY A 82 0.80 21.38 5.73
CA GLY A 82 -0.36 21.18 6.62
C GLY A 82 -1.25 19.99 6.24
N ILE A 83 -0.70 18.98 5.57
CA ILE A 83 -1.40 17.72 5.27
C ILE A 83 -1.45 16.85 6.52
N ASP A 84 -2.63 16.28 6.77
CA ASP A 84 -2.81 15.27 7.80
C ASP A 84 -2.47 13.88 7.26
N TYR A 85 -1.42 13.28 7.82
CA TYR A 85 -0.95 11.93 7.51
C TYR A 85 -1.59 10.82 8.37
N SER A 86 -2.48 11.19 9.30
CA SER A 86 -3.20 10.23 10.14
C SER A 86 -3.97 9.17 9.34
N PRO A 87 -4.65 9.50 8.21
CA PRO A 87 -5.34 8.50 7.40
C PRO A 87 -4.41 7.43 6.84
N LEU A 88 -3.22 7.83 6.37
CA LEU A 88 -2.22 6.88 5.85
C LEU A 88 -1.76 5.92 6.95
N ARG A 89 -1.50 6.45 8.16
CA ARG A 89 -1.15 5.62 9.32
C ARG A 89 -2.22 4.58 9.62
N GLU A 90 -3.49 4.97 9.62
CA GLU A 90 -4.60 4.05 9.89
C GLU A 90 -4.75 2.98 8.82
N MET A 91 -4.62 3.34 7.54
CA MET A 91 -4.66 2.38 6.43
C MET A 91 -3.53 1.36 6.53
N LEU A 92 -2.31 1.83 6.83
CA LEU A 92 -1.15 0.95 7.02
C LEU A 92 -1.29 0.04 8.24
N LYS A 93 -1.85 0.54 9.36
CA LYS A 93 -2.17 -0.29 10.54
C LYS A 93 -3.14 -1.42 10.22
N LYS A 94 -4.13 -1.15 9.36
CA LYS A 94 -5.13 -2.13 8.93
C LYS A 94 -4.60 -3.10 7.85
N GLY A 95 -3.42 -2.84 7.29
CA GLY A 95 -2.88 -3.59 6.16
C GLY A 95 -3.58 -3.29 4.83
N GLU A 96 -4.28 -2.16 4.72
CA GLU A 96 -4.95 -1.72 3.50
C GLU A 96 -3.96 -1.07 2.52
N PHE A 97 -2.98 -1.84 2.04
CA PHE A 97 -1.86 -1.32 1.25
C PHE A 97 -2.28 -0.70 -0.09
N ARG A 98 -3.36 -1.18 -0.70
CA ARG A 98 -3.90 -0.62 -1.94
C ARG A 98 -4.46 0.79 -1.74
N ASN A 99 -5.27 0.97 -0.70
CA ASN A 99 -5.81 2.28 -0.34
C ASN A 99 -4.69 3.24 0.08
N ALA A 100 -3.68 2.73 0.80
CA ALA A 100 -2.50 3.50 1.16
C ALA A 100 -1.69 3.95 -0.06
N ASP A 101 -1.54 3.11 -1.10
CA ASP A 101 -0.86 3.48 -2.35
C ASP A 101 -1.60 4.58 -3.11
N ASP A 102 -2.91 4.41 -3.28
CA ASP A 102 -3.76 5.40 -3.96
C ASP A 102 -3.77 6.74 -3.20
N TRP A 103 -3.85 6.69 -1.87
CA TRP A 103 -3.75 7.87 -1.01
C TRP A 103 -2.38 8.54 -1.14
N THR A 104 -1.29 7.76 -1.08
CA THR A 104 0.09 8.28 -1.23
C THR A 104 0.27 8.97 -2.58
N ARG A 105 -0.28 8.40 -3.66
CA ARG A 105 -0.24 9.02 -4.99
C ARG A 105 -1.00 10.34 -5.03
N ALA A 106 -2.20 10.41 -4.43
CA ALA A 106 -2.98 11.63 -4.35
C ALA A 106 -2.24 12.70 -3.53
N THR A 107 -1.70 12.34 -2.38
CA THR A 107 -0.93 13.25 -1.53
C THR A 107 0.32 13.78 -2.23
N LEU A 108 1.04 12.95 -2.99
CA LEU A 108 2.18 13.42 -3.80
C LEU A 108 1.77 14.49 -4.82
N ILE A 109 0.57 14.41 -5.37
CA ILE A 109 0.01 15.42 -6.28
C ILE A 109 -0.30 16.70 -5.49
N ASP A 110 -0.89 16.58 -4.30
CA ASP A 110 -1.22 17.73 -3.45
C ASP A 110 0.03 18.51 -3.00
N ILE A 111 1.05 17.81 -2.51
CA ILE A 111 2.29 18.46 -2.07
C ILE A 111 3.11 19.05 -3.23
N ALA A 112 2.86 18.62 -4.47
CA ALA A 112 3.49 19.19 -5.67
C ALA A 112 2.87 20.52 -6.11
N GLY A 113 1.69 20.89 -5.57
CA GLY A 113 1.01 22.17 -5.76
C GLY A 113 -0.07 22.18 -6.83
N GLU A 114 -0.71 23.34 -7.02
CA GLU A 114 -1.93 23.52 -7.83
C GLU A 114 -1.81 22.97 -9.27
N LYS A 115 -0.67 23.23 -9.93
CA LYS A 115 -0.43 22.74 -11.30
C LYS A 115 -0.43 21.21 -11.40
N ALA A 116 -0.09 20.52 -10.31
CA ALA A 116 -0.13 19.06 -10.23
C ALA A 116 -1.54 18.55 -10.00
N GLN A 117 -2.29 19.22 -9.14
CA GLN A 117 -3.69 18.92 -8.86
C GLN A 117 -4.54 19.04 -10.12
N GLU A 118 -4.40 20.13 -10.89
CA GLU A 118 -5.17 20.35 -12.12
C GLU A 118 -5.01 19.23 -13.15
N ARG A 119 -3.83 18.62 -13.24
CA ARG A 119 -3.53 17.54 -14.20
C ARG A 119 -3.66 16.13 -13.63
N GLY A 120 -3.62 15.97 -12.30
CA GLY A 120 -3.73 14.67 -11.64
C GLY A 120 -2.47 13.79 -11.71
N TRP A 121 -1.28 14.37 -11.90
CA TRP A 121 0.01 13.65 -11.77
C TRP A 121 1.18 14.59 -11.50
N VAL A 122 2.30 14.06 -11.02
CA VAL A 122 3.52 14.85 -10.72
C VAL A 122 4.54 14.74 -11.86
N TYR A 123 5.15 15.86 -12.27
CA TYR A 123 6.30 15.85 -13.17
C TYR A 123 7.60 15.67 -12.39
N PHE A 124 8.58 15.02 -13.02
CA PHE A 124 9.90 14.83 -12.42
C PHE A 124 10.61 16.13 -12.00
N ALA A 125 10.29 17.26 -12.66
CA ALA A 125 10.88 18.58 -12.37
C ALA A 125 10.29 19.27 -11.12
N GLU A 126 9.19 18.75 -10.57
CA GLU A 126 8.60 19.24 -9.32
C GLU A 126 9.08 18.44 -8.12
N VAL A 127 9.53 17.19 -8.32
CA VAL A 127 10.05 16.34 -7.24
C VAL A 127 11.12 17.03 -6.38
N PRO A 128 12.13 17.74 -6.95
CA PRO A 128 13.13 18.40 -6.12
C PRO A 128 12.59 19.57 -5.26
N ARG A 129 11.37 20.03 -5.55
CA ARG A 129 10.69 21.11 -4.83
C ARG A 129 9.65 20.56 -3.83
N LEU A 130 9.49 19.24 -3.75
CA LEU A 130 8.59 18.66 -2.76
C LEU A 130 9.10 19.00 -1.35
N PRO A 131 8.19 19.29 -0.41
CA PRO A 131 8.60 19.62 0.94
C PRO A 131 9.33 18.45 1.60
N TYR A 132 10.40 18.77 2.33
CA TYR A 132 11.27 17.75 2.89
C TYR A 132 10.54 16.91 3.94
N LYS A 133 9.84 17.57 4.87
CA LYS A 133 9.15 16.88 5.98
C LYS A 133 8.04 15.96 5.50
N ASP A 134 7.27 16.40 4.51
CA ASP A 134 6.17 15.64 3.92
C ASP A 134 6.66 14.34 3.26
N VAL A 135 7.69 14.43 2.42
CA VAL A 135 8.29 13.23 1.78
C VAL A 135 8.91 12.31 2.84
N LYS A 136 9.51 12.87 3.90
CA LYS A 136 10.08 12.10 4.99
C LYS A 136 9.01 11.33 5.78
N SER A 137 7.92 12.01 6.16
CA SER A 137 6.80 11.42 6.89
C SER A 137 6.12 10.29 6.10
N LEU A 138 5.91 10.49 4.80
CA LEU A 138 5.40 9.45 3.90
C LEU A 138 6.29 8.19 3.92
N ASP A 139 7.59 8.38 3.73
CA ASP A 139 8.53 7.27 3.67
C ASP A 139 8.67 6.55 5.02
N ASP A 140 8.73 7.28 6.14
CA ASP A 140 8.79 6.69 7.48
C ASP A 140 7.53 5.87 7.79
N LEU A 141 6.34 6.36 7.44
CA LEU A 141 5.09 5.63 7.62
C LEU A 141 5.08 4.32 6.83
N TRP A 142 5.46 4.35 5.55
CA TRP A 142 5.51 3.15 4.72
C TRP A 142 6.47 2.10 5.27
N ARG A 143 7.63 2.53 5.79
CA ARG A 143 8.59 1.62 6.41
C ARG A 143 8.05 1.03 7.70
N SER A 144 7.61 1.86 8.63
CA SER A 144 7.10 1.39 9.93
C SER A 144 5.87 0.49 9.76
N GLY A 145 5.01 0.80 8.79
CA GLY A 145 3.79 0.02 8.51
C GLY A 145 4.00 -1.28 7.75
N SER A 146 5.21 -1.52 7.24
CA SER A 146 5.56 -2.74 6.51
C SER A 146 6.70 -3.52 7.14
N GLY A 147 7.10 -3.18 8.37
CA GLY A 147 8.29 -3.78 9.00
C GLY A 147 9.58 -3.51 8.20
N GLY A 148 9.63 -2.40 7.47
CA GLY A 148 10.77 -2.02 6.64
C GLY A 148 10.79 -2.65 5.24
N LYS A 149 9.75 -3.40 4.84
CA LYS A 149 9.68 -4.02 3.50
C LYS A 149 9.33 -3.01 2.40
N PHE A 150 8.55 -1.98 2.70
CA PHE A 150 8.06 -0.98 1.73
C PHE A 150 8.60 0.43 2.04
N GLY A 151 8.49 1.32 1.06
CA GLY A 151 8.94 2.72 1.13
C GLY A 151 9.94 3.10 0.04
N TYR A 152 10.02 4.39 -0.27
CA TYR A 152 10.95 4.94 -1.25
C TYR A 152 12.42 4.78 -0.83
N SER A 153 12.73 4.83 0.47
CA SER A 153 14.08 4.54 0.96
C SER A 153 14.45 3.08 0.77
N ARG A 154 13.50 2.15 0.95
CA ARG A 154 13.73 0.73 0.68
C ARG A 154 13.96 0.48 -0.81
N GLN A 155 13.14 1.09 -1.67
CA GLN A 155 13.36 1.11 -3.12
C GLN A 155 14.74 1.70 -3.48
N ARG A 156 15.18 2.75 -2.78
CA ARG A 156 16.48 3.39 -2.99
C ARG A 156 17.65 2.48 -2.61
N GLU A 157 17.53 1.70 -1.56
CA GLU A 157 18.52 0.69 -1.16
C GLU A 157 18.66 -0.40 -2.22
N ILE A 158 17.53 -0.91 -2.73
CA ILE A 158 17.50 -1.90 -3.81
C ILE A 158 18.14 -1.32 -5.08
N TYR A 159 17.78 -0.08 -5.44
CA TYR A 159 18.37 0.63 -6.57
C TYR A 159 19.89 0.80 -6.41
N ALA A 160 20.37 1.11 -5.20
CA ALA A 160 21.80 1.25 -4.92
C ALA A 160 22.54 -0.09 -5.07
N ARG A 161 21.98 -1.17 -4.52
CA ARG A 161 22.57 -2.52 -4.54
C ARG A 161 22.67 -3.08 -5.95
N ASN A 162 21.70 -2.76 -6.81
CA ASN A 162 21.67 -3.19 -8.21
C ASN A 162 22.49 -2.30 -9.16
N GLY A 163 23.45 -1.52 -8.65
CA GLY A 163 24.33 -0.69 -9.47
C GLY A 163 23.61 0.45 -10.18
N LYS A 164 22.49 0.93 -9.63
CA LYS A 164 21.63 1.97 -10.23
C LYS A 164 20.98 1.57 -11.56
N ASP A 165 20.82 0.27 -11.79
CA ASP A 165 20.09 -0.29 -12.91
C ASP A 165 18.60 -0.44 -12.55
N LEU A 166 17.73 0.28 -13.28
CA LEU A 166 16.29 0.25 -13.05
C LEU A 166 15.64 -1.07 -13.44
N MET A 167 16.15 -1.77 -14.47
CA MET A 167 15.55 -3.04 -14.88
C MET A 167 15.77 -4.11 -13.82
N LYS A 168 16.99 -4.18 -13.27
CA LYS A 168 17.31 -5.08 -12.16
C LYS A 168 16.53 -4.71 -10.89
N MET A 169 16.30 -3.43 -10.66
CA MET A 169 15.43 -2.96 -9.58
C MET A 169 13.99 -3.41 -9.77
N TYR A 170 13.41 -3.27 -10.97
CA TYR A 170 12.04 -3.71 -11.25
C TYR A 170 11.88 -5.22 -11.09
N GLU A 171 12.89 -6.01 -11.47
CA GLU A 171 12.90 -7.45 -11.22
C GLU A 171 12.95 -7.76 -9.72
N ALA A 172 13.81 -7.08 -8.96
CA ALA A 172 13.95 -7.29 -7.52
C ALA A 172 12.69 -6.90 -6.72
N MET A 173 11.97 -5.86 -7.15
CA MET A 173 10.71 -5.41 -6.53
C MET A 173 9.48 -6.10 -7.11
N ASP A 174 9.64 -7.06 -8.02
CA ASP A 174 8.54 -7.75 -8.70
C ASP A 174 7.55 -6.79 -9.41
N TRP A 175 8.05 -5.76 -10.10
CA TRP A 175 7.25 -4.90 -10.98
C TRP A 175 7.15 -5.42 -12.42
N VAL A 176 7.99 -6.39 -12.76
CA VAL A 176 8.05 -7.05 -14.06
C VAL A 176 7.98 -8.56 -13.88
N THR A 177 7.17 -9.22 -14.70
CA THR A 177 7.17 -10.67 -14.80
C THR A 177 8.11 -11.13 -15.92
N LYS A 178 8.77 -12.26 -15.73
CA LYS A 178 9.60 -12.88 -16.77
C LYS A 178 8.70 -13.43 -17.86
N GLY A 179 9.06 -13.19 -19.12
CA GLY A 179 8.27 -13.54 -20.32
C GLY A 179 8.01 -15.02 -20.59
N GLN A 180 8.10 -15.90 -19.58
CA GLN A 180 7.66 -17.30 -19.71
C GLN A 180 6.13 -17.42 -19.62
N ASP A 181 5.44 -16.47 -18.96
CA ASP A 181 3.99 -16.56 -18.69
C ASP A 181 3.10 -15.76 -19.66
N LYS A 182 3.68 -14.92 -20.53
CA LYS A 182 2.92 -14.12 -21.50
C LYS A 182 3.67 -14.05 -22.85
N PRO A 183 2.97 -14.21 -23.99
CA PRO A 183 3.58 -14.14 -25.32
C PRO A 183 4.24 -12.78 -25.55
N CYS A 184 5.44 -12.80 -26.13
CA CYS A 184 6.20 -11.61 -26.50
C CYS A 184 5.41 -10.75 -27.50
N PRO A 185 5.31 -9.42 -27.32
CA PRO A 185 4.71 -8.54 -28.31
C PRO A 185 5.54 -8.60 -29.61
N GLY A 186 5.06 -9.35 -30.61
CA GLY A 186 5.71 -9.53 -31.91
C GLY A 186 6.15 -10.96 -32.25
N CYS A 187 5.97 -11.93 -31.35
CA CYS A 187 6.18 -13.34 -31.65
C CYS A 187 5.07 -14.19 -31.02
N ASP A 188 4.20 -14.78 -31.84
CA ASP A 188 3.08 -15.65 -31.40
C ASP A 188 3.55 -17.01 -30.83
N MET A 189 4.77 -17.13 -30.33
CA MET A 189 5.34 -18.36 -29.77
C MET A 189 6.10 -18.09 -28.48
N LEU A 190 5.97 -18.97 -27.48
CA LEU A 190 6.80 -18.97 -26.26
C LEU A 190 8.27 -19.06 -26.69
N CYS A 191 8.95 -17.92 -26.71
CA CYS A 191 10.34 -17.83 -27.14
C CYS A 191 11.24 -17.90 -25.89
N PRO A 192 12.00 -18.98 -25.69
CA PRO A 192 12.91 -19.12 -24.54
C PRO A 192 14.09 -18.12 -24.59
N THR A 193 14.33 -17.47 -25.74
CA THR A 193 15.42 -16.50 -25.96
C THR A 193 14.98 -15.04 -25.87
N CYS A 194 13.68 -14.75 -25.98
CA CYS A 194 13.14 -13.39 -25.83
C CYS A 194 12.59 -13.24 -24.41
N VAL A 195 13.45 -12.90 -23.44
CA VAL A 195 12.98 -12.50 -22.11
C VAL A 195 12.34 -11.13 -22.24
N THR A 196 11.08 -11.07 -22.70
CA THR A 196 10.31 -9.84 -22.62
C THR A 196 9.96 -9.61 -21.15
N PHE A 197 10.42 -8.50 -20.60
CA PHE A 197 9.92 -8.03 -19.32
C PHE A 197 8.50 -7.52 -19.54
N ASN A 198 7.52 -8.21 -18.95
CA ASN A 198 6.15 -7.74 -18.96
C ASN A 198 5.91 -6.95 -17.68
N TYR A 199 5.66 -5.66 -17.82
CA TYR A 199 5.32 -4.81 -16.68
C TYR A 199 3.96 -5.23 -16.11
N ARG A 200 3.89 -5.35 -14.79
CA ARG A 200 2.61 -5.55 -14.11
C ARG A 200 1.70 -4.35 -14.39
N SER A 201 0.45 -4.63 -14.72
CA SER A 201 -0.56 -3.63 -15.06
C SER A 201 -1.35 -3.20 -13.83
N TRP A 202 -1.29 -1.92 -13.50
CA TRP A 202 -2.12 -1.32 -12.45
C TRP A 202 -3.61 -1.39 -12.82
N LYS A 203 -3.95 -1.21 -14.11
CA LYS A 203 -5.33 -1.29 -14.60
C LYS A 203 -5.94 -2.69 -14.45
N ASN A 204 -5.11 -3.72 -14.57
CA ASN A 204 -5.55 -5.11 -14.44
C ASN A 204 -5.27 -5.68 -13.04
N ASP A 205 -4.93 -4.82 -12.08
CA ASP A 205 -4.66 -5.18 -10.67
C ASP A 205 -3.59 -6.29 -10.51
N GLU A 206 -2.54 -6.26 -11.33
CA GLU A 206 -1.49 -7.29 -11.32
C GLU A 206 -0.42 -7.08 -10.24
N PHE A 207 -0.49 -5.98 -9.47
CA PHE A 207 0.41 -5.69 -8.35
C PHE A 207 -0.05 -6.38 -7.06
N ILE A 208 0.89 -6.64 -6.15
CA ILE A 208 0.63 -7.35 -4.90
C ILE A 208 0.51 -6.32 -3.77
N TYR A 209 -0.70 -6.14 -3.24
CA TYR A 209 -0.98 -5.22 -2.14
C TYR A 209 -1.06 -5.95 -0.79
N ASP A 210 -0.01 -6.72 -0.49
CA ASP A 210 0.12 -7.53 0.72
C ASP A 210 1.53 -7.43 1.29
N ILE A 211 1.70 -7.72 2.57
CA ILE A 211 3.02 -7.77 3.23
C ILE A 211 3.93 -8.84 2.63
N GLU A 212 3.35 -9.87 2.01
CA GLU A 212 4.07 -10.93 1.29
C GLU A 212 4.72 -10.46 -0.02
N ALA A 213 4.40 -9.24 -0.49
CA ALA A 213 5.05 -8.68 -1.66
C ALA A 213 6.57 -8.56 -1.49
N ALA A 214 7.27 -8.51 -2.63
CA ALA A 214 8.71 -8.33 -2.66
C ALA A 214 9.14 -7.03 -1.97
N ASP A 215 10.38 -6.99 -1.48
CA ASP A 215 10.92 -5.78 -0.86
C ASP A 215 10.89 -4.61 -1.85
N GLY A 216 10.44 -3.44 -1.38
CA GLY A 216 10.29 -2.23 -2.18
C GLY A 216 9.15 -2.27 -3.18
N HIS A 217 8.29 -3.30 -3.19
CA HIS A 217 7.16 -3.37 -4.14
C HIS A 217 6.26 -2.15 -4.07
N LEU A 218 6.02 -1.63 -2.87
CA LEU A 218 5.22 -0.43 -2.61
C LEU A 218 6.07 0.68 -1.95
N PRO A 219 5.66 1.96 -2.07
CA PRO A 219 4.56 2.47 -2.90
C PRO A 219 4.91 2.52 -4.40
N LEU A 220 3.89 2.46 -5.25
CA LEU A 220 4.04 2.47 -6.71
C LEU A 220 4.34 3.88 -7.22
N THR A 221 5.21 3.96 -8.23
CA THR A 221 5.42 5.18 -9.01
C THR A 221 5.18 4.87 -10.47
N SER A 222 4.30 5.64 -11.12
CA SER A 222 4.01 5.43 -12.54
C SER A 222 5.26 5.62 -13.41
N THR A 223 5.65 4.57 -14.13
CA THR A 223 6.77 4.57 -15.09
C THR A 223 6.31 4.73 -16.54
N LEU A 224 5.00 4.86 -16.78
CA LEU A 224 4.41 5.05 -18.12
C LEU A 224 4.91 6.31 -18.83
N ARG A 225 5.33 7.32 -18.07
CA ARG A 225 5.86 8.60 -18.58
C ARG A 225 7.40 8.68 -18.48
N GLY A 226 8.03 7.52 -18.44
CA GLY A 226 9.47 7.36 -18.26
C GLY A 226 9.88 7.25 -16.80
N THR A 227 11.19 7.07 -16.60
CA THR A 227 11.75 6.67 -15.30
C THR A 227 12.26 7.85 -14.47
N LYS A 228 12.23 9.06 -15.03
CA LYS A 228 12.76 10.26 -14.38
C LYS A 228 12.01 10.61 -13.09
N LEU A 229 10.70 10.36 -13.01
CA LEU A 229 9.92 10.64 -11.81
C LEU A 229 10.43 9.81 -10.63
N LEU A 230 10.45 8.49 -10.79
CA LEU A 230 10.99 7.57 -9.80
C LEU A 230 12.44 7.91 -9.46
N ALA A 231 13.30 8.10 -10.47
CA ALA A 231 14.70 8.44 -10.24
C ALA A 231 14.89 9.72 -9.41
N ASN A 232 14.06 10.75 -9.60
CA ASN A 232 14.11 11.95 -8.78
C ASN A 232 13.60 11.71 -7.35
N LEU A 233 12.53 10.90 -7.18
CA LEU A 233 12.02 10.56 -5.84
C LEU A 233 13.07 9.78 -5.03
N LEU A 234 13.72 8.79 -5.65
CA LEU A 234 14.78 8.00 -5.03
C LEU A 234 16.02 8.84 -4.65
N ASN A 235 16.25 9.96 -5.33
CA ASN A 235 17.35 10.89 -5.02
C ASN A 235 16.90 12.12 -4.23
N HIS A 236 15.65 12.15 -3.76
CA HIS A 236 15.15 13.23 -2.91
C HIS A 236 15.88 13.22 -1.56
N PRO A 237 16.29 14.38 -1.02
CA PRO A 237 17.08 14.45 0.22
C PRO A 237 16.42 13.71 1.39
N ALA A 238 15.09 13.83 1.55
CA ALA A 238 14.34 13.12 2.60
C ALA A 238 14.47 11.58 2.49
N VAL A 239 14.35 11.04 1.28
CA VAL A 239 14.48 9.60 1.02
C VAL A 239 15.91 9.12 1.27
N LEU A 240 16.90 9.93 0.87
CA LEU A 240 18.31 9.62 1.10
C LEU A 240 18.66 9.58 2.59
N ASP A 241 18.10 10.49 3.38
CA ASP A 241 18.39 10.56 4.81
C ASP A 241 17.72 9.42 5.58
N ASN A 242 16.49 9.06 5.21
CA ASN A 242 15.83 7.86 5.74
C ASN A 242 16.60 6.57 5.40
N ALA A 243 17.09 6.44 4.15
CA ALA A 243 17.91 5.29 3.74
C ALA A 243 19.28 5.21 4.45
N LYS A 244 19.82 6.34 4.94
CA LYS A 244 21.03 6.36 5.77
C LYS A 244 20.73 6.00 7.22
N GLY A 245 19.62 6.49 7.76
CA GLY A 245 19.18 6.20 9.14
C GLY A 245 18.94 4.71 9.41
N ALA A 246 18.60 3.95 8.37
CA ALA A 246 18.41 2.49 8.40
C ALA A 246 19.68 1.65 8.65
N ARG A 247 20.87 2.23 8.44
CA ARG A 247 22.16 1.52 8.46
C ARG A 247 22.96 1.70 9.75
N ARG A 248 22.37 2.33 10.77
CA ARG A 248 23.02 2.54 12.07
C ARG A 248 22.54 1.53 13.10
#